data_AF-A0A1L9P4J4-F1
#
_entry.id   AF-A0A1L9P4J4-F1
#
_cell.length_a   1.000
_cell.length_b   1.000
_cell.length_c   1.000
_cell.angle_alpha   90.00
_cell.angle_beta   90.00
_cell.angle_gamma   90.00
#
_symmetry.space_group_name_H-M   'P 1'
#
loop_
_entity.id
_entity.type
_entity.pdbx_description
1 polymer ?
#
loop_
_entity_poly.entity_id
_entity_poly.type
_entity_poly.pdbx_seq_one_letter_code
_entity_poly.pdbx_strand_id
1 'polypeptide(L)'
;MSPDYHLIGSYTRYSSWTARVETVLEYFEIPYTSQMLTFDEIKTHSPSGLVPVLQSIPLSITITDSLAILEFLADQNPHLALWPRDPALRALARSATAEMHSGFPVLRNTFHTNFIARYEGPIAASGSVGAKKEIKRVLTIWDNARAAASSSAVDDEGFLFGGFSIADAFYWPVLWRFRTYNLPLDDASPAVVKWMDKMWNDPKLKKLVHGYYRQAEKPETRIEKYENIFGEGVQVSTFPEDWVFAAPQAA
;
A
#
# COMPACT_ATOMS: atom_id res chain seq x y z
N MET A 1 22.77 17.46 -7.44
CA MET A 1 22.51 16.83 -8.76
C MET A 1 21.01 16.61 -8.84
N SER A 2 20.40 16.79 -10.01
CA SER A 2 18.98 16.47 -10.18
C SER A 2 18.77 14.97 -9.97
N PRO A 3 17.69 14.54 -9.29
CA PRO A 3 17.39 13.12 -9.14
C PRO A 3 17.24 12.40 -10.49
N ASP A 4 17.54 11.10 -10.54
CA ASP A 4 17.47 10.28 -11.75
C ASP A 4 16.03 9.94 -12.18
N TYR A 5 15.07 10.14 -11.27
CA TYR A 5 13.68 9.74 -11.48
C TYR A 5 12.71 10.91 -11.28
N HIS A 6 11.69 10.96 -12.12
CA HIS A 6 10.52 11.81 -11.94
C HIS A 6 9.24 10.97 -11.89
N LEU A 7 8.54 11.01 -10.75
CA LEU A 7 7.28 10.30 -10.52
C LEU A 7 6.09 11.20 -10.83
N ILE A 8 5.30 10.83 -11.83
CA ILE A 8 3.99 11.42 -12.07
C ILE A 8 2.95 10.51 -11.43
N GLY A 9 2.23 11.05 -10.45
CA GLY A 9 1.26 10.32 -9.65
C GLY A 9 -0.06 11.07 -9.52
N SER A 10 -1.02 10.46 -8.84
CA SER A 10 -2.15 11.19 -8.28
C SER A 10 -2.05 11.15 -6.76
N TYR A 11 -2.61 12.15 -6.09
CA TYR A 11 -2.55 12.28 -4.64
C TYR A 11 -2.86 10.97 -3.94
N THR A 12 -1.93 10.55 -3.07
CA THR A 12 -1.98 9.24 -2.43
C THR A 12 -3.18 9.11 -1.51
N ARG A 13 -3.79 10.21 -1.04
CA ARG A 13 -5.09 10.23 -0.32
C ARG A 13 -6.08 9.22 -0.90
N TYR A 14 -6.20 9.11 -2.22
CA TYR A 14 -7.05 8.10 -2.88
C TYR A 14 -6.30 7.14 -3.84
N SER A 15 -5.05 7.44 -4.20
CA SER A 15 -4.31 6.64 -5.19
C SER A 15 -3.48 5.53 -4.56
N SER A 16 -4.08 4.34 -4.38
CA SER A 16 -3.31 3.17 -3.93
C SER A 16 -2.19 2.74 -4.87
N TRP A 17 -2.29 3.03 -6.17
CA TRP A 17 -1.27 2.67 -7.15
C TRP A 17 -0.04 3.56 -7.02
N THR A 18 -0.23 4.87 -6.89
CA THR A 18 0.86 5.83 -6.65
C THR A 18 1.52 5.54 -5.30
N ALA A 19 0.71 5.25 -4.27
CA ALA A 19 1.21 4.96 -2.93
C ALA A 19 2.18 3.78 -2.88
N ARG A 20 1.99 2.74 -3.71
CA ARG A 20 2.93 1.61 -3.77
C ARG A 20 4.33 2.06 -4.20
N VAL A 21 4.40 2.93 -5.22
CA VAL A 21 5.68 3.42 -5.74
C VAL A 21 6.32 4.39 -4.75
N GLU A 22 5.55 5.36 -4.26
CA GLU A 22 6.01 6.35 -3.28
C GLU A 22 6.54 5.69 -2.00
N THR A 23 5.85 4.65 -1.50
CA THR A 23 6.28 3.92 -0.30
C THR A 23 7.68 3.32 -0.48
N VAL A 24 7.99 2.72 -1.64
CA VAL A 24 9.32 2.14 -1.89
C VAL A 24 10.38 3.23 -2.06
N LEU A 25 10.07 4.28 -2.82
CA LEU A 25 11.00 5.40 -3.03
C LEU A 25 11.39 6.05 -1.69
N GLU A 26 10.41 6.32 -0.83
CA GLU A 26 10.64 6.93 0.49
C GLU A 26 11.32 5.97 1.47
N TYR A 27 10.90 4.70 1.53
CA TYR A 27 11.48 3.74 2.49
C TYR A 27 12.97 3.45 2.19
N PHE A 28 13.30 3.30 0.91
CA PHE A 28 14.67 3.04 0.46
C PHE A 28 15.48 4.31 0.17
N GLU A 29 14.89 5.49 0.41
CA GLU A 29 15.53 6.80 0.22
C GLU A 29 16.09 6.99 -1.20
N ILE A 30 15.38 6.46 -2.21
CA ILE A 30 15.74 6.60 -3.61
C ILE A 30 15.41 8.03 -4.04
N PRO A 31 16.39 8.86 -4.47
CA PRO A 31 16.13 10.25 -4.84
C PRO A 31 15.19 10.34 -6.06
N TYR A 32 14.15 11.15 -5.95
CA TYR A 32 13.24 11.44 -7.04
C TYR A 32 12.66 12.84 -6.94
N THR A 33 12.11 13.33 -8.05
CA THR A 33 11.16 14.45 -8.05
C THR A 33 9.76 13.93 -8.32
N SER A 34 8.72 14.67 -7.96
CA SER A 34 7.35 14.23 -8.22
C SER A 34 6.42 15.34 -8.68
N GLN A 35 5.42 14.93 -9.46
CA GLN A 35 4.28 15.75 -9.87
C GLN A 35 3.00 14.98 -9.52
N MET A 36 2.23 15.49 -8.55
CA MET A 36 0.94 14.92 -8.17
C MET A 36 -0.18 15.65 -8.91
N LEU A 37 -1.02 14.87 -9.57
CA LEU A 37 -2.09 15.33 -10.45
C LEU A 37 -3.47 15.04 -9.88
N THR A 38 -4.41 15.95 -10.14
CA THR A 38 -5.84 15.66 -10.05
C THR A 38 -6.26 14.71 -11.18
N PHE A 39 -7.41 14.04 -11.06
CA PHE A 39 -7.85 13.08 -12.08
C PHE A 39 -8.05 13.70 -13.47
N ASP A 40 -8.46 14.97 -13.52
CA ASP A 40 -8.72 15.67 -14.79
C ASP A 40 -7.43 16.00 -15.55
N GLU A 41 -6.31 16.14 -14.83
CA GLU A 41 -5.00 16.44 -15.42
C GLU A 41 -4.28 15.19 -15.95
N ILE A 42 -4.64 13.99 -15.48
CA ILE A 42 -3.90 12.75 -15.78
C ILE A 42 -3.77 12.51 -17.27
N LYS A 43 -4.84 12.68 -18.05
CA LYS A 43 -4.83 12.40 -19.50
C LYS A 43 -3.85 13.31 -20.27
N THR A 44 -3.56 14.49 -19.74
CA THR A 44 -2.61 15.43 -20.33
C THR A 44 -1.16 14.97 -20.13
N HIS A 45 -0.89 14.28 -19.02
CA HIS A 45 0.48 13.91 -18.62
C HIS A 45 0.79 12.41 -18.79
N SER A 46 -0.23 11.57 -18.91
CA SER A 46 -0.10 10.13 -19.13
C SER A 46 -0.95 9.70 -20.33
N PRO A 47 -0.34 9.29 -21.45
CA PRO A 47 -1.08 8.86 -22.64
C PRO A 47 -2.05 7.71 -22.40
N SER A 48 -1.79 6.85 -21.40
CA SER A 48 -2.71 5.77 -21.02
C SER A 48 -3.91 6.24 -20.20
N GLY A 49 -3.89 7.49 -19.71
CA GLY A 49 -4.87 8.01 -18.75
C GLY A 49 -4.73 7.41 -17.35
N LEU A 50 -3.63 6.73 -17.06
CA LEU A 50 -3.37 6.04 -15.79
C LEU A 50 -2.05 6.50 -15.16
N VAL A 51 -2.01 6.50 -13.83
CA VAL A 51 -0.82 6.76 -13.00
C VAL A 51 -0.71 5.65 -11.94
N PRO A 52 0.48 5.34 -11.40
CA PRO A 52 1.75 6.07 -11.53
C PRO A 52 2.45 5.88 -12.88
N VAL A 53 3.28 6.87 -13.20
CA VAL A 53 4.24 6.86 -14.30
C VAL A 53 5.60 7.29 -13.76
N LEU A 54 6.66 6.54 -14.06
CA LEU A 54 8.02 6.89 -13.72
C LEU A 54 8.79 7.28 -14.99
N GLN A 55 9.35 8.47 -15.01
CA GLN A 55 10.30 8.89 -16.03
C GLN A 55 11.72 8.64 -15.52
N SER A 56 12.49 7.84 -16.25
CA SER A 56 13.92 7.65 -16.02
C SER A 56 14.70 8.65 -16.85
N ILE A 57 15.36 9.60 -16.20
CA ILE A 57 16.16 10.64 -16.85
C ILE A 57 17.42 10.04 -17.50
N PRO A 58 18.21 9.18 -16.81
CA PRO A 58 19.40 8.57 -17.40
C PRO A 58 19.12 7.73 -18.65
N LEU A 59 17.98 7.03 -18.68
CA LEU A 59 17.61 6.16 -19.80
C LEU A 59 16.70 6.84 -20.83
N SER A 60 16.17 8.02 -20.53
CA SER A 60 15.21 8.74 -21.39
C SER A 60 13.99 7.88 -21.77
N ILE A 61 13.47 7.11 -20.82
CA ILE A 61 12.28 6.26 -21.00
C ILE A 61 11.20 6.57 -19.97
N THR A 62 9.97 6.19 -20.29
CA THR A 62 8.81 6.28 -19.41
C THR A 62 8.30 4.87 -19.11
N ILE A 63 8.17 4.54 -17.82
CA ILE A 63 7.65 3.26 -17.33
C ILE A 63 6.26 3.50 -16.72
N THR A 64 5.30 2.69 -17.14
CA THR A 64 3.94 2.68 -16.59
C THR A 64 3.71 1.42 -15.78
N ASP A 65 2.68 1.41 -14.93
CA ASP A 65 2.32 0.32 -14.02
C ASP A 65 3.19 0.25 -12.75
N SER A 66 2.53 0.22 -11.58
CA SER A 66 3.23 0.24 -10.28
C SER A 66 4.18 -0.95 -10.08
N LEU A 67 3.86 -2.14 -10.58
CA LEU A 67 4.72 -3.31 -10.43
C LEU A 67 5.93 -3.22 -11.38
N ALA A 68 5.69 -2.85 -12.63
CA ALA A 68 6.76 -2.68 -13.61
C ALA A 68 7.75 -1.56 -13.19
N ILE A 69 7.24 -0.44 -12.66
CA ILE A 69 8.06 0.64 -12.09
C ILE A 69 8.94 0.11 -10.95
N LEU A 70 8.38 -0.70 -10.04
CA LEU A 70 9.10 -1.20 -8.89
C LEU A 70 10.12 -2.30 -9.24
N GLU A 71 9.83 -3.15 -10.22
CA GLU A 71 10.84 -4.08 -10.77
C GLU A 71 11.97 -3.32 -11.47
N PHE A 72 11.66 -2.28 -12.26
CA PHE A 72 12.67 -1.41 -12.84
C PHE A 72 13.57 -0.75 -11.78
N LEU A 73 12.98 -0.23 -10.70
CA LEU A 73 13.75 0.35 -9.60
C LEU A 73 14.62 -0.69 -8.89
N ALA A 74 14.15 -1.94 -8.74
CA ALA A 74 14.95 -3.04 -8.20
C ALA A 74 16.15 -3.38 -9.09
N ASP A 75 15.96 -3.39 -10.42
CA ASP A 75 17.04 -3.63 -11.38
C ASP A 75 18.07 -2.49 -11.41
N GLN A 76 17.62 -1.24 -11.31
CA GLN A 76 18.52 -0.07 -11.29
C GLN A 76 19.25 0.13 -9.96
N ASN A 77 18.72 -0.43 -8.86
CA ASN A 77 19.29 -0.29 -7.52
C ASN A 77 19.62 -1.66 -6.91
N PRO A 78 20.49 -2.48 -7.54
CA PRO A 78 20.74 -3.86 -7.10
C PRO A 78 21.43 -3.93 -5.73
N HIS A 79 22.01 -2.83 -5.25
CA HIS A 79 22.61 -2.71 -3.92
C HIS A 79 21.55 -2.56 -2.81
N LEU A 80 20.34 -2.09 -3.15
CA LEU A 80 19.20 -2.03 -2.24
C LEU A 80 18.42 -3.36 -2.29
N ALA A 81 17.93 -3.81 -1.14
CA ALA A 81 17.16 -5.06 -1.03
C ALA A 81 15.66 -4.83 -1.25
N LEU A 82 15.26 -4.25 -2.40
CA LEU A 82 13.84 -3.99 -2.74
C LEU A 82 13.02 -5.29 -2.79
N TRP A 83 13.68 -6.39 -3.12
CA TRP A 83 13.21 -7.75 -2.93
C TRP A 83 14.13 -8.50 -1.95
N PRO A 84 13.61 -9.54 -1.27
CA PRO A 84 14.45 -10.42 -0.46
C PRO A 84 15.69 -10.91 -1.22
N ARG A 85 16.83 -11.00 -0.53
CA ARG A 85 18.07 -11.55 -1.11
C ARG A 85 18.02 -13.06 -1.25
N ASP A 86 17.35 -13.73 -0.31
CA ASP A 86 17.06 -15.16 -0.41
C ASP A 86 16.20 -15.45 -1.65
N PRO A 87 16.61 -16.37 -2.53
CA PRO A 87 15.90 -16.63 -3.78
C PRO A 87 14.49 -17.23 -3.58
N ALA A 88 14.27 -18.04 -2.55
CA ALA A 88 12.98 -18.64 -2.27
C ALA A 88 11.99 -17.57 -1.76
N LEU A 89 12.40 -16.78 -0.77
CA LEU A 89 11.59 -15.66 -0.28
C LEU A 89 11.32 -14.63 -1.37
N ARG A 90 12.30 -14.35 -2.25
CA ARG A 90 12.11 -13.44 -3.38
C ARG A 90 11.04 -13.95 -4.35
N ALA A 91 11.04 -15.25 -4.66
CA ALA A 91 10.03 -15.85 -5.50
C ALA A 91 8.62 -15.77 -4.87
N LEU A 92 8.52 -16.06 -3.56
CA LEU A 92 7.26 -15.94 -2.82
C LEU A 92 6.76 -14.49 -2.72
N ALA A 93 7.66 -13.54 -2.48
CA ALA A 93 7.34 -12.12 -2.42
C ALA A 93 6.79 -11.59 -3.75
N ARG A 94 7.40 -11.99 -4.87
CA ARG A 94 6.88 -11.66 -6.21
C ARG A 94 5.53 -12.30 -6.49
N SER A 95 5.33 -13.56 -6.08
CA SER A 95 4.05 -14.26 -6.24
C SER A 95 2.92 -13.56 -5.48
N ALA A 96 3.13 -13.26 -4.19
CA ALA A 96 2.17 -12.53 -3.36
C ALA A 96 1.88 -11.13 -3.93
N THR A 97 2.92 -10.43 -4.39
CA THR A 97 2.79 -9.12 -5.03
C THR A 97 1.96 -9.18 -6.31
N ALA A 98 2.21 -10.17 -7.18
CA ALA A 98 1.48 -10.35 -8.43
C ALA A 98 0.00 -10.71 -8.18
N GLU A 99 -0.28 -11.53 -7.16
CA GLU A 99 -1.65 -11.84 -6.74
C GLU A 99 -2.37 -10.58 -6.24
N MET A 100 -1.71 -9.75 -5.43
CA MET A 100 -2.29 -8.46 -5.03
C MET A 100 -2.48 -7.54 -6.23
N HIS A 101 -1.51 -7.47 -7.14
CA HIS A 101 -1.53 -6.60 -8.31
C HIS A 101 -2.72 -6.89 -9.23
N SER A 102 -2.98 -8.16 -9.52
CA SER A 102 -4.00 -8.61 -10.49
C SER A 102 -5.32 -9.07 -9.86
N GLY A 103 -5.36 -9.26 -8.53
CA GLY A 103 -6.50 -9.82 -7.82
C GLY A 103 -7.26 -8.85 -6.93
N PHE A 104 -8.10 -9.45 -6.08
CA PHE A 104 -8.92 -8.80 -5.05
C PHE A 104 -9.93 -7.74 -5.56
N PRO A 105 -10.71 -8.03 -6.63
CA PRO A 105 -11.65 -7.07 -7.18
C PRO A 105 -12.73 -6.64 -6.18
N VAL A 106 -13.19 -7.52 -5.29
CA VAL A 106 -14.22 -7.14 -4.30
C VAL A 106 -13.65 -6.13 -3.33
N LEU A 107 -12.45 -6.38 -2.79
CA LEU A 107 -11.78 -5.45 -1.89
C LEU A 107 -11.53 -4.10 -2.57
N ARG A 108 -11.09 -4.11 -3.83
CA ARG A 108 -10.74 -2.90 -4.57
C ARG A 108 -11.94 -2.01 -4.88
N ASN A 109 -13.05 -2.63 -5.29
CA ASN A 109 -14.23 -1.91 -5.78
C ASN A 109 -15.21 -1.57 -4.65
N THR A 110 -15.13 -2.27 -3.51
CA THR A 110 -16.01 -2.04 -2.35
C THR A 110 -15.34 -1.13 -1.33
N PHE A 111 -14.06 -1.37 -1.06
CA PHE A 111 -13.28 -0.68 -0.03
C PHE A 111 -12.21 0.16 -0.72
N HIS A 112 -12.64 1.30 -1.27
CA HIS A 112 -11.75 2.21 -1.97
C HIS A 112 -10.59 2.67 -1.07
N THR A 113 -9.46 3.06 -1.64
CA THR A 113 -8.39 3.60 -0.81
C THR A 113 -8.75 5.03 -0.43
N ASN A 114 -8.81 5.29 0.87
CA ASN A 114 -8.90 6.62 1.45
C ASN A 114 -7.97 6.63 2.67
N PHE A 115 -6.75 7.12 2.48
CA PHE A 115 -5.83 7.27 3.60
C PHE A 115 -6.35 8.37 4.51
N ILE A 116 -6.38 8.07 5.81
CA ILE A 116 -6.89 8.81 6.97
C ILE A 116 -8.36 8.58 7.33
N ALA A 117 -9.22 8.19 6.39
CA ALA A 117 -10.64 8.04 6.70
C ALA A 117 -10.90 6.92 7.70
N ARG A 118 -11.97 7.10 8.47
CA ARG A 118 -12.53 6.16 9.42
C ARG A 118 -14.01 6.03 9.13
N TYR A 119 -14.45 4.81 8.81
CA TYR A 119 -15.85 4.48 8.62
C TYR A 119 -16.32 3.65 9.83
N GLU A 120 -17.39 4.10 10.48
CA GLU A 120 -17.96 3.46 11.68
C GLU A 120 -19.44 3.17 11.50
N GLY A 121 -19.91 2.04 12.03
CA GLY A 121 -21.29 1.58 11.88
C GLY A 121 -21.41 0.32 11.02
N PRO A 122 -22.63 -0.08 10.64
CA PRO A 122 -22.89 -1.33 9.96
C PRO A 122 -22.50 -1.27 8.47
N ILE A 123 -21.23 -1.50 8.16
CA ILE A 123 -20.72 -1.62 6.78
C ILE A 123 -21.15 -2.98 6.23
N ALA A 124 -22.39 -3.11 5.75
CA ALA A 124 -22.97 -4.38 5.30
C ALA A 124 -22.11 -5.11 4.24
N ALA A 125 -21.38 -4.34 3.42
CA ALA A 125 -20.53 -4.88 2.36
C ALA A 125 -19.38 -5.77 2.89
N SER A 126 -18.89 -5.54 4.12
CA SER A 126 -17.88 -6.40 4.76
C SER A 126 -18.43 -7.79 5.11
N GLY A 127 -19.75 -7.90 5.28
CA GLY A 127 -20.46 -9.14 5.53
C GLY A 127 -20.67 -10.04 4.31
N SER A 128 -20.43 -9.50 3.09
CA SER A 128 -20.65 -10.24 1.83
C SER A 128 -19.72 -11.45 1.69
N VAL A 129 -20.20 -12.49 1.00
CA VAL A 129 -19.41 -13.71 0.74
C VAL A 129 -18.11 -13.38 0.00
N GLY A 130 -18.17 -12.47 -0.97
CA GLY A 130 -17.00 -12.01 -1.74
C GLY A 130 -15.97 -11.30 -0.86
N ALA A 131 -16.40 -10.36 -0.01
CA ALA A 131 -15.49 -9.64 0.88
C ALA A 131 -14.84 -10.60 1.89
N LYS A 132 -15.62 -11.46 2.54
CA LYS A 132 -15.09 -12.46 3.48
C LYS A 132 -14.05 -13.38 2.84
N LYS A 133 -14.31 -13.87 1.62
CA LYS A 133 -13.38 -14.73 0.88
C LYS A 133 -12.06 -14.01 0.59
N GLU A 134 -12.13 -12.77 0.11
CA GLU A 134 -10.93 -12.01 -0.24
C GLU A 134 -10.15 -11.55 0.99
N ILE A 135 -10.82 -11.12 2.06
CA ILE A 135 -10.19 -10.79 3.36
C ILE A 135 -9.42 -12.01 3.89
N LYS A 136 -10.08 -13.17 3.94
CA LYS A 136 -9.45 -14.43 4.37
C LYS A 136 -8.23 -14.76 3.51
N ARG A 137 -8.32 -14.56 2.18
CA ARG A 137 -7.19 -14.81 1.27
C ARG A 137 -6.01 -13.86 1.53
N VAL A 138 -6.27 -12.58 1.77
CA VAL A 138 -5.22 -11.62 2.16
C VAL A 138 -4.52 -12.05 3.43
N LEU A 139 -5.27 -12.38 4.49
CA LEU A 139 -4.70 -12.83 5.76
C LEU A 139 -3.87 -14.12 5.59
N THR A 140 -4.37 -15.07 4.80
CA THR A 140 -3.62 -16.30 4.47
C THR A 140 -2.29 -16.01 3.74
N ILE A 141 -2.27 -15.02 2.84
CA ILE A 141 -1.02 -14.65 2.16
C ILE A 141 -0.02 -14.07 3.15
N TRP A 142 -0.48 -13.20 4.05
CA TRP A 142 0.38 -12.60 5.07
C TRP A 142 0.91 -13.66 6.05
N ASP A 143 0.07 -14.61 6.47
CA ASP A 143 0.49 -15.73 7.32
C ASP A 143 1.56 -16.58 6.64
N ASN A 144 1.33 -16.96 5.38
CA ASN A 144 2.30 -17.76 4.62
C ASN A 144 3.62 -17.01 4.41
N ALA A 145 3.56 -15.70 4.17
CA ALA A 145 4.76 -14.87 4.03
C ALA A 145 5.58 -14.85 5.33
N ARG A 146 4.92 -14.56 6.45
CA ARG A 146 5.57 -14.54 7.77
C ARG A 146 6.09 -15.91 8.20
N ALA A 147 5.35 -16.98 7.93
CA ALA A 147 5.81 -18.35 8.18
C ALA A 147 7.05 -18.71 7.35
N ALA A 148 7.08 -18.31 6.07
CA ALA A 148 8.24 -18.52 5.21
C ALA A 148 9.47 -17.73 5.70
N ALA A 149 9.29 -16.46 6.08
CA ALA A 149 10.36 -15.63 6.64
C ALA A 149 10.95 -16.26 7.91
N SER A 150 10.11 -16.60 8.89
CA SER A 150 10.56 -17.16 10.17
C SER A 150 11.16 -18.57 10.07
N SER A 151 10.88 -19.30 8.99
CA SER A 151 11.48 -20.62 8.73
C SER A 151 12.78 -20.54 7.91
N SER A 152 13.16 -19.36 7.44
CA SER A 152 14.37 -19.13 6.66
C SER A 152 15.52 -18.65 7.56
N ALA A 153 16.76 -18.73 7.07
CA ALA A 153 17.94 -18.27 7.80
C ALA A 153 18.26 -16.78 7.55
N VAL A 154 17.28 -15.99 7.12
CA VAL A 154 17.45 -14.54 6.87
C VAL A 154 17.32 -13.75 8.16
N ASP A 155 17.85 -12.53 8.16
CA ASP A 155 17.55 -11.57 9.23
C ASP A 155 16.07 -11.15 9.13
N ASP A 156 15.32 -11.36 10.20
CA ASP A 156 13.87 -11.14 10.26
C ASP A 156 13.56 -9.83 10.98
N GLU A 157 13.47 -8.74 10.21
CA GLU A 157 13.10 -7.42 10.70
C GLU A 157 11.59 -7.26 10.95
N GLY A 158 10.80 -8.33 10.79
CA GLY A 158 9.36 -8.35 11.07
C GLY A 158 8.45 -7.94 9.91
N PHE A 159 8.99 -7.74 8.71
CA PHE A 159 8.23 -7.46 7.48
C PHE A 159 7.75 -8.74 6.79
N LEU A 160 6.87 -8.69 5.79
CA LEU A 160 6.23 -9.90 5.22
C LEU A 160 7.24 -11.02 4.87
N PHE A 161 8.41 -10.67 4.33
CA PHE A 161 9.45 -11.62 3.93
C PHE A 161 10.80 -11.35 4.63
N GLY A 162 10.77 -10.97 5.91
CA GLY A 162 11.95 -10.68 6.74
C GLY A 162 12.22 -9.17 6.83
N GLY A 163 12.93 -8.63 5.84
CA GLY A 163 13.12 -7.20 5.63
C GLY A 163 12.00 -6.54 4.82
N PHE A 164 11.86 -5.22 4.91
CA PHE A 164 10.87 -4.47 4.12
C PHE A 164 11.14 -4.67 2.63
N SER A 165 10.08 -4.90 1.86
CA SER A 165 10.17 -5.18 0.45
C SER A 165 9.03 -4.55 -0.35
N ILE A 166 9.12 -4.65 -1.67
CA ILE A 166 8.02 -4.30 -2.58
C ILE A 166 6.71 -5.01 -2.18
N ALA A 167 6.75 -6.22 -1.63
CA ALA A 167 5.55 -6.91 -1.16
C ALA A 167 4.82 -6.11 -0.07
N ASP A 168 5.56 -5.59 0.92
CA ASP A 168 5.00 -4.75 1.98
C ASP A 168 4.36 -3.47 1.41
N ALA A 169 5.03 -2.82 0.45
CA ALA A 169 4.50 -1.65 -0.24
C ALA A 169 3.19 -1.95 -1.01
N PHE A 170 3.07 -3.14 -1.62
CA PHE A 170 1.85 -3.58 -2.31
C PHE A 170 0.67 -3.82 -1.37
N TYR A 171 0.95 -4.34 -0.19
CA TYR A 171 -0.05 -4.59 0.84
C TYR A 171 -0.30 -3.39 1.75
N TRP A 172 0.51 -2.34 1.70
CA TRP A 172 0.31 -1.13 2.49
C TRP A 172 -1.08 -0.50 2.28
N PRO A 173 -1.57 -0.25 1.04
CA PRO A 173 -2.93 0.24 0.85
C PRO A 173 -4.02 -0.74 1.27
N VAL A 174 -3.70 -2.04 1.39
CA VAL A 174 -4.64 -3.05 1.88
C VAL A 174 -4.73 -2.99 3.39
N LEU A 175 -3.59 -2.89 4.08
CA LEU A 175 -3.53 -2.67 5.53
C LEU A 175 -4.31 -1.41 5.95
N TRP A 176 -4.22 -0.34 5.16
CA TRP A 176 -5.06 0.84 5.35
C TRP A 176 -6.55 0.55 5.24
N ARG A 177 -7.02 -0.31 4.32
CA ARG A 177 -8.43 -0.69 4.23
C ARG A 177 -8.90 -1.40 5.50
N PHE A 178 -8.07 -2.27 6.08
CA PHE A 178 -8.40 -2.94 7.35
C PHE A 178 -8.67 -1.91 8.45
N ARG A 179 -7.86 -0.85 8.53
CA ARG A 179 -8.05 0.26 9.47
C ARG A 179 -9.27 1.13 9.12
N THR A 180 -9.34 1.61 7.89
CA THR A 180 -10.35 2.57 7.42
C THR A 180 -11.77 2.02 7.53
N TYR A 181 -11.95 0.73 7.26
CA TYR A 181 -13.27 0.08 7.21
C TYR A 181 -13.51 -0.92 8.34
N ASN A 182 -12.61 -0.97 9.33
CA ASN A 182 -12.67 -1.92 10.44
C ASN A 182 -12.91 -3.36 9.95
N LEU A 183 -12.12 -3.80 8.96
CA LEU A 183 -12.27 -5.15 8.40
C LEU A 183 -11.85 -6.20 9.44
N PRO A 184 -12.54 -7.36 9.50
CA PRO A 184 -12.28 -8.38 10.50
C PRO A 184 -10.85 -8.94 10.40
N LEU A 185 -10.25 -9.17 11.56
CA LEU A 185 -8.94 -9.80 11.74
C LEU A 185 -9.05 -11.21 12.33
N ASP A 186 -10.24 -11.81 12.31
CA ASP A 186 -10.55 -13.08 12.98
C ASP A 186 -9.62 -14.23 12.56
N ASP A 187 -9.18 -14.23 11.30
CA ASP A 187 -8.28 -15.24 10.73
C ASP A 187 -6.79 -14.84 10.77
N ALA A 188 -6.43 -13.71 11.39
CA ALA A 188 -5.04 -13.22 11.41
C ALA A 188 -4.22 -13.93 12.49
N SER A 189 -3.07 -14.52 12.12
CA SER A 189 -2.16 -15.07 13.14
C SER A 189 -1.50 -13.97 13.99
N PRO A 190 -0.95 -14.31 15.17
CA PRO A 190 -0.13 -13.37 15.95
C PRO A 190 1.07 -12.81 15.17
N ALA A 191 1.62 -13.57 14.21
CA ALA A 191 2.72 -13.09 13.37
C ALA A 191 2.27 -11.99 12.39
N VAL A 192 1.06 -12.11 11.84
CA VAL A 192 0.45 -11.07 11.00
C VAL A 192 0.12 -9.84 11.81
N VAL A 193 -0.44 -9.99 13.02
CA VAL A 193 -0.72 -8.84 13.91
C VAL A 193 0.58 -8.09 14.26
N LYS A 194 1.69 -8.80 14.51
CA LYS A 194 3.02 -8.19 14.70
C LYS A 194 3.53 -7.48 13.44
N TRP A 195 3.31 -8.05 12.26
CA TRP A 195 3.65 -7.37 11.00
C TRP A 195 2.85 -6.09 10.80
N MET A 196 1.53 -6.11 11.08
CA MET A 196 0.68 -4.92 11.02
C MET A 196 1.21 -3.84 11.98
N ASP A 197 1.53 -4.22 13.21
CA ASP A 197 2.15 -3.32 14.20
C ASP A 197 3.46 -2.73 13.68
N LYS A 198 4.35 -3.56 13.13
CA LYS A 198 5.62 -3.13 12.50
C LYS A 198 5.38 -2.12 11.39
N MET A 199 4.44 -2.37 10.47
CA MET A 199 4.10 -1.44 9.38
C MET A 199 3.57 -0.10 9.90
N TRP A 200 2.75 -0.11 10.95
CA TRP A 200 2.21 1.13 11.54
C TRP A 200 3.23 1.90 12.36
N ASN A 201 4.20 1.21 12.97
CA ASN A 201 5.17 1.80 13.88
C ASN A 201 6.56 2.06 13.31
N ASP A 202 6.83 1.60 12.09
CA ASP A 202 8.11 1.87 11.41
C ASP A 202 8.34 3.39 11.22
N PRO A 203 9.48 3.94 11.65
CA PRO A 203 9.74 5.38 11.55
C PRO A 203 9.70 5.92 10.12
N LYS A 204 10.17 5.15 9.14
CA LYS A 204 10.17 5.58 7.73
C LYS A 204 8.75 5.63 7.18
N LEU A 205 7.93 4.63 7.51
CA LEU A 205 6.53 4.62 7.13
C LEU A 205 5.73 5.71 7.86
N LYS A 206 6.00 6.01 9.13
CA LYS A 206 5.38 7.14 9.84
C LYS A 206 5.65 8.48 9.16
N LYS A 207 6.88 8.70 8.67
CA LYS A 207 7.20 9.91 7.89
C LYS A 207 6.36 10.00 6.61
N LEU A 208 6.16 8.88 5.91
CA LEU A 208 5.27 8.81 4.75
C LEU A 208 3.81 9.11 5.13
N VAL A 209 3.32 8.56 6.25
CA VAL A 209 1.97 8.83 6.76
C VAL A 209 1.74 10.30 7.04
N HIS A 210 2.71 11.02 7.61
CA HIS A 210 2.64 12.47 7.80
C HIS A 210 2.29 13.19 6.49
N GLY A 211 2.93 12.79 5.38
CA GLY A 211 2.64 13.32 4.04
C GLY A 211 1.19 13.11 3.60
N TYR A 212 0.58 11.95 3.93
CA TYR A 212 -0.83 11.69 3.63
C TYR A 212 -1.77 12.63 4.38
N TYR A 213 -1.48 12.91 5.67
CA TYR A 213 -2.25 13.88 6.46
C TYR A 213 -2.11 15.30 5.93
N ARG A 214 -0.90 15.72 5.52
CA ARG A 214 -0.70 17.03 4.88
C ARG A 214 -1.44 17.16 3.55
N GLN A 215 -1.55 16.10 2.76
CA GLN A 215 -2.36 16.12 1.54
C GLN A 215 -3.84 16.35 1.87
N ALA A 216 -4.35 15.82 2.97
CA ALA A 216 -5.75 15.96 3.35
C ALA A 216 -6.18 17.40 3.66
N GLU A 217 -5.23 18.26 4.05
CA GLU A 217 -5.44 19.69 4.32
C GLU A 217 -5.67 20.50 3.04
N LYS A 218 -5.35 19.92 1.87
CA LYS A 218 -5.47 20.54 0.56
C LYS A 218 -6.81 20.17 -0.08
N PRO A 219 -7.76 21.11 -0.25
CA PRO A 219 -9.09 20.82 -0.78
C PRO A 219 -9.09 20.16 -2.16
N GLU A 220 -8.13 20.52 -3.02
CA GLU A 220 -7.96 19.98 -4.37
C GLU A 220 -7.68 18.47 -4.41
N THR A 221 -7.25 17.89 -3.28
CA THR A 221 -7.01 16.45 -3.18
C THR A 221 -8.28 15.67 -2.92
N ARG A 222 -9.37 16.32 -2.46
CA ARG A 222 -10.62 15.68 -2.03
C ARG A 222 -11.45 15.24 -3.22
N ILE A 223 -12.03 14.04 -3.13
CA ILE A 223 -12.78 13.43 -4.23
C ILE A 223 -14.11 12.92 -3.69
N GLU A 224 -15.19 13.69 -3.95
CA GLU A 224 -16.50 13.52 -3.28
C GLU A 224 -17.06 12.11 -3.41
N LYS A 225 -16.89 11.45 -4.57
CA LYS A 225 -17.38 10.07 -4.78
C LYS A 225 -16.78 9.03 -3.82
N TYR A 226 -15.69 9.34 -3.12
CA TYR A 226 -15.03 8.46 -2.15
C TYR A 226 -15.27 8.89 -0.69
N GLU A 227 -16.08 9.93 -0.51
CA GLU A 227 -16.54 10.44 0.78
C GLU A 227 -17.98 9.95 0.93
N ASN A 228 -18.28 9.11 1.93
CA ASN A 228 -19.61 8.54 2.17
C ASN A 228 -20.07 7.41 1.20
N ILE A 229 -19.23 6.40 0.98
CA ILE A 229 -19.53 5.30 0.05
C ILE A 229 -20.56 4.25 0.55
N PHE A 230 -20.99 4.28 1.82
CA PHE A 230 -21.87 3.26 2.40
C PHE A 230 -23.26 3.76 2.84
N GLY A 231 -23.54 5.06 2.74
CA GLY A 231 -24.87 5.62 2.95
C GLY A 231 -25.32 5.66 4.42
N GLU A 232 -26.64 5.60 4.64
CA GLU A 232 -27.27 5.84 5.94
C GLU A 232 -26.80 4.87 7.04
N GLY A 233 -26.51 5.42 8.22
CA GLY A 233 -26.08 4.66 9.39
C GLY A 233 -24.57 4.44 9.50
N VAL A 234 -23.79 4.73 8.46
CA VAL A 234 -22.32 4.71 8.51
C VAL A 234 -21.78 6.13 8.71
N GLN A 235 -21.07 6.34 9.81
CA GLN A 235 -20.39 7.59 10.12
C GLN A 235 -19.02 7.63 9.44
N VAL A 236 -18.66 8.77 8.85
CA VAL A 236 -17.35 8.99 8.23
C VAL A 236 -16.63 10.09 8.99
N SER A 237 -15.45 9.77 9.51
CA SER A 237 -14.55 10.69 10.18
C SER A 237 -13.10 10.44 9.72
N THR A 238 -12.13 11.07 10.38
CA THR A 238 -10.71 10.84 10.12
C THR A 238 -10.03 10.30 11.37
N PHE A 239 -9.16 9.30 11.24
CA PHE A 239 -8.24 8.93 12.30
C PHE A 239 -7.29 10.09 12.60
N PRO A 240 -6.98 10.38 13.87
CA PRO A 240 -5.96 11.37 14.19
C PRO A 240 -4.58 10.89 13.70
N GLU A 241 -3.67 11.83 13.41
CA GLU A 241 -2.36 11.53 12.85
C GLU A 241 -1.49 10.69 13.80
N ASP A 242 -1.65 10.89 15.11
CA ASP A 242 -0.98 10.15 16.18
C ASP A 242 -1.68 8.84 16.57
N TRP A 243 -2.64 8.36 15.76
CA TRP A 243 -3.29 7.08 15.98
C TRP A 243 -2.27 5.93 16.04
N VAL A 244 -2.43 5.06 17.04
CA VAL A 244 -1.60 3.88 17.24
C VAL A 244 -2.44 2.63 17.00
N PHE A 245 -1.87 1.68 16.27
CA PHE A 245 -2.48 0.36 16.12
C PHE A 245 -2.48 -0.38 17.46
N ALA A 246 -3.67 -0.75 17.93
CA ALA A 246 -3.83 -1.66 19.05
C ALA A 246 -4.24 -3.02 18.49
N ALA A 247 -3.38 -4.02 18.67
CA ALA A 247 -3.71 -5.40 18.36
C ALA A 247 -5.01 -5.80 19.08
N PRO A 248 -5.93 -6.54 18.43
CA PRO A 248 -7.03 -7.16 19.13
C PRO A 248 -6.48 -7.99 20.30
N GLN A 249 -7.00 -7.80 21.51
CA GLN A 249 -6.66 -8.69 22.62
C GLN A 249 -7.12 -10.10 22.24
N ALA A 250 -6.22 -11.07 22.32
CA ALA A 250 -6.58 -12.47 22.13
C ALA A 250 -7.67 -12.82 23.15
N ALA A 251 -8.82 -13.29 22.65
CA ALA A 251 -9.91 -13.78 23.48
C ALA A 251 -9.54 -15.10 24.16
#